data_AF-A0A7K4S1X4-F1
#
_entry.id   AF-A0A7K4S1X4-F1
#
_cell.length_a   1.000
_cell.length_b   1.000
_cell.length_c   1.000
_cell.angle_alpha   90.00
_cell.angle_beta   90.00
_cell.angle_gamma   90.00
#
_symmetry.space_group_name_H-M   'P 1'
#
loop_
_entity.id
_entity.type
_entity.pdbx_description
1 polymer ?
#
loop_
_entity_poly.entity_id
_entity_poly.type
_entity_poly.pdbx_seq_one_letter_code
_entity_poly.pdbx_strand_id
1 'polypeptide(L)' 'AGLMHSFIMKARSTVRDIDPQNDLTFLRIRSKKNEIMVAPDKDYFLIVIQNPTE' A
#
# COMPACT_ATOMS: atom_id res chain seq x y z
N ALA A 1 4.54 -5.83 12.12
CA ALA A 1 4.52 -4.65 11.25
C ALA A 1 5.59 -4.65 10.14
N GLY A 2 6.78 -5.24 10.34
CA GLY A 2 7.90 -5.16 9.37
C GLY A 2 7.61 -5.69 7.96
N LEU A 3 6.76 -6.72 7.81
CA LEU A 3 6.40 -7.29 6.50
C LEU A 3 5.57 -6.33 5.63
N MET A 4 4.69 -5.53 6.24
CA MET A 4 3.92 -4.52 5.48
C MET A 4 4.79 -3.34 5.10
N HIS A 5 5.66 -2.90 6.01
CA HIS A 5 6.62 -1.85 5.70
C HIS A 5 7.52 -2.22 4.52
N SER A 6 8.13 -3.42 4.55
CA SER A 6 8.99 -3.87 3.45
C SER A 6 8.24 -4.05 2.13
N PHE A 7 6.97 -4.49 2.20
CA PHE A 7 6.10 -4.59 1.03
C PHE A 7 5.80 -3.23 0.41
N ILE A 8 5.39 -2.23 1.21
CA ILE A 8 5.07 -0.88 0.72
C ILE A 8 6.31 -0.21 0.13
N MET A 9 7.47 -0.35 0.77
CA MET A 9 8.73 0.19 0.25
C MET A 9 9.11 -0.43 -1.10
N LYS A 10 8.92 -1.74 -1.27
CA LYS A 10 9.11 -2.41 -2.57
C LYS A 10 8.10 -1.92 -3.60
N ALA A 11 6.82 -1.84 -3.26
CA ALA A 11 5.78 -1.35 -4.16
C ALA A 11 6.08 0.07 -4.65
N ARG A 12 6.51 0.96 -3.75
CA ARG A 12 6.94 2.32 -4.10
C ARG A 12 8.15 2.31 -5.03
N SER A 13 9.16 1.48 -4.76
CA SER A 13 10.32 1.33 -5.65
C SER A 13 9.88 0.88 -7.03
N THR A 14 9.02 -0.13 -7.13
CA THR A 14 8.54 -0.65 -8.42
C THR A 14 7.75 0.39 -9.22
N VAL A 15 6.92 1.22 -8.58
CA VAL A 15 6.25 2.34 -9.27
C VAL A 15 7.27 3.32 -9.83
N ARG A 16 8.29 3.67 -9.04
CA ARG A 16 9.36 4.58 -9.45
C ARG A 16 10.27 4.00 -10.54
N ASP A 17 10.46 2.68 -10.54
CA ASP A 17 11.23 1.97 -11.57
C ASP A 17 10.50 1.96 -12.92
N ILE A 18 9.15 1.98 -12.92
CA ILE A 18 8.31 2.10 -14.12
C ILE A 18 8.29 3.55 -14.62
N ASP A 19 7.99 4.50 -13.74
CA ASP A 19 8.02 5.93 -14.02
C ASP A 19 8.53 6.70 -12.79
N PRO A 20 9.72 7.33 -12.87
CA PRO A 20 10.29 8.05 -11.75
C PRO A 20 9.53 9.32 -11.36
N GLN A 21 8.58 9.78 -12.18
CA GLN A 21 7.70 10.92 -11.86
C GLN A 21 6.45 10.49 -11.08
N ASN A 22 6.17 9.19 -10.98
CA ASN A 22 5.00 8.67 -10.27
C ASN A 22 5.41 8.25 -8.84
N ASP A 23 4.70 8.78 -7.84
CA ASP A 23 4.83 8.35 -6.45
C ASP A 23 3.61 7.49 -6.04
N LEU A 24 3.85 6.51 -5.18
CA LEU A 24 2.79 5.67 -4.62
C LEU A 24 1.99 6.49 -3.59
N THR A 25 0.81 6.98 -3.99
CA THR A 25 -0.09 7.77 -3.13
C THR A 25 -1.12 6.93 -2.38
N PHE A 26 -1.54 5.81 -2.98
CA PHE A 26 -2.55 4.94 -2.40
C PHE A 26 -2.37 3.50 -2.90
N LEU A 27 -2.50 2.54 -1.99
CA LEU A 27 -2.38 1.12 -2.29
C LEU A 27 -3.59 0.39 -1.72
N ARG A 28 -4.37 -0.26 -2.58
CA ARG A 28 -5.55 -1.03 -2.21
C ARG A 28 -5.35 -2.49 -2.60
N ILE A 29 -5.37 -3.37 -1.62
CA ILE A 29 -5.22 -4.82 -1.78
C ILE A 29 -6.52 -5.47 -1.36
N ARG A 30 -7.30 -5.95 -2.32
CA ARG A 30 -8.51 -6.75 -2.04
C ARG A 30 -8.16 -8.23 -2.04
N SER A 31 -8.33 -8.88 -0.90
CA SER A 31 -8.32 -10.35 -0.78
C SER A 31 -9.76 -10.86 -0.63
N LYS A 32 -9.97 -12.18 -0.76
CA LYS A 32 -11.29 -12.79 -0.54
C LYS A 32 -11.85 -12.56 0.87
N LYS A 33 -10.96 -12.48 1.87
CA LYS A 33 -11.31 -12.36 3.29
C LYS A 33 -11.24 -10.93 3.82
N ASN A 34 -10.32 -10.13 3.31
CA ASN A 34 -10.00 -8.80 3.84
C ASN A 34 -9.65 -7.86 2.67
N GLU A 35 -9.99 -6.58 2.82
CA GLU A 35 -9.53 -5.51 1.98
C GLU A 35 -8.59 -4.61 2.80
N ILE A 36 -7.37 -4.45 2.32
CA ILE A 36 -6.34 -3.66 2.99
C ILE A 36 -6.10 -2.42 2.14
N MET A 37 -6.31 -1.26 2.73
CA MET A 37 -6.04 0.04 2.12
C MET A 37 -4.88 0.68 2.86
N VAL A 38 -3.88 1.14 2.13
CA VAL A 38 -2.67 1.76 2.66
C VAL A 38 -2.49 3.10 1.98
N ALA A 39 -2.46 4.18 2.77
CA ALA A 39 -2.06 5.50 2.33
C ALA A 39 -0.75 5.88 3.02
N PRO A 40 0.38 5.94 2.30
CA PRO A 40 1.61 6.52 2.82
C PRO A 40 1.48 8.05 2.92
N ASP A 41 1.78 8.61 4.09
CA ASP A 41 2.04 10.03 4.32
C ASP A 41 3.51 10.22 4.73
N LYS A 42 3.99 11.47 4.83
CA LYS A 42 5.41 11.81 5.00
C LYS A 42 6.14 11.01 6.09
N ASP A 43 5.49 10.83 7.24
CA ASP A 43 6.09 10.19 8.41
C ASP A 43 5.31 8.95 8.90
N TYR A 44 4.14 8.67 8.32
CA TYR A 44 3.23 7.63 8.80
C TYR A 44 2.56 6.88 7.66
N PHE A 45 2.24 5.61 7.90
CA PHE A 45 1.38 4.83 7.01
C PHE A 45 0.01 4.68 7.64
N LEU A 46 -1.03 5.18 6.98
CA LEU A 46 -2.41 4.90 7.34
C LEU A 46 -2.79 3.54 6.73
N ILE A 47 -3.03 2.54 7.58
CA ILE A 47 -3.45 1.20 7.16
C ILE A 47 -4.87 0.97 7.66
N VAL A 48 -5.79 0.72 6.73
CA VAL A 48 -7.18 0.37 7.00
C VAL A 48 -7.40 -1.08 6.58
N ILE A 49 -7.95 -1.90 7.47
CA ILE A 49 -8.36 -3.27 7.18
C ILE A 49 -9.88 -3.28 7.24
N GLN A 50 -10.50 -3.49 6.09
CA GLN A 50 -11.94 -3.67 5.95
C GLN A 50 -12.23 -5.14 5.67
N ASN A 51 -13.40 -5.59 6.08
CA ASN A 51 -13.95 -6.82 5.53
C ASN A 51 -14.52 -6.48 4.15
N PRO A 52 -14.12 -7.18 3.08
CA PRO A 52 -14.76 -7.05 1.78
C PRO A 52 -16.14 -7.66 1.99
N THR A 53 -17.11 -6.82 2.33
CA THR A 53 -18.52 -7.20 2.31
C THR A 53 -18.81 -7.86 0.97
N GLU A 54 -19.44 -9.05 1.03
CA GLU A 54 -20.03 -9.72 -0.13
C GLU A 54 -20.91 -8.76 -0.93
#